data_AF-A0A174PJR2-F1
#
_entry.id   AF-A0A174PJR2-F1
#
_cell.length_a   1.000
_cell.length_b   1.000
_cell.length_c   1.000
_cell.angle_alpha   90.00
_cell.angle_beta   90.00
_cell.angle_gamma   90.00
#
_symmetry.space_group_name_H-M   'P 1'
#
loop_
_entity.id
_entity.type
_entity.pdbx_description
1 polymer ?
#
loop_
_entity_poly.entity_id
_entity_poly.type
_entity_poly.pdbx_seq_one_letter_code
_entity_poly.pdbx_strand_id
1 'polypeptide(L)'
;MEENGFKTAAFGGFDKKSVLSYIDTLNEKMNAAEADYENRLAEYSRAQESQVAHIKRLEAQLAEQDGKLTAVAEQLEKEREVARQAQTMITDLDAQNQDLKKQLSDSERELQIQIERSRQLQFKVESLDYKSKKYDEVSGQIGDAMIEARRNADQIISEARTSAAQIVAEARHQMQGFHSELSSFKGDASRLRKSIEEILFVLNDRVDVMQEIVRQVEKRFDTDAIRLDYTTDESEPFTLPDDEAGYLGGQTDENVAN
;
A
#
# COMPACT_ATOMS: atom_id res chain seq x y z
N MET A 1 -82.09 116.05 23.56
CA MET A 1 -83.18 116.68 24.34
C MET A 1 -83.93 117.57 23.36
N GLU A 2 -84.98 117.04 22.73
CA GLU A 2 -85.94 117.85 21.95
C GLU A 2 -87.08 118.22 22.90
N GLU A 3 -87.36 119.52 23.04
CA GLU A 3 -88.52 120.04 23.79
C GLU A 3 -89.82 119.64 23.09
N ASN A 4 -90.47 118.57 23.55
CA ASN A 4 -91.78 118.14 23.05
C ASN A 4 -92.91 118.85 23.83
N GLY A 5 -93.04 120.16 23.64
CA GLY A 5 -94.14 120.96 24.20
C GLY A 5 -95.25 121.20 23.18
N PHE A 6 -96.42 120.57 23.35
CA PHE A 6 -97.59 120.86 22.53
C PHE A 6 -98.16 122.25 22.88
N LYS A 7 -98.43 123.10 21.88
CA LYS A 7 -99.06 124.41 22.10
C LYS A 7 -100.52 124.22 22.55
N THR A 8 -100.90 124.82 23.68
CA THR A 8 -102.28 124.79 24.21
C THR A 8 -103.15 125.76 23.41
N ALA A 9 -104.24 125.28 22.80
CA ALA A 9 -105.26 126.10 22.18
C ALA A 9 -106.01 126.92 23.24
N ALA A 10 -106.49 128.11 22.87
CA ALA A 10 -107.06 129.15 23.74
C ALA A 10 -108.26 128.72 24.61
N PHE A 11 -108.73 127.48 24.48
CA PHE A 11 -109.79 126.89 25.29
C PHE A 11 -109.36 125.47 25.74
N GLY A 12 -108.40 125.40 26.66
CA GLY A 12 -108.16 124.24 27.52
C GLY A 12 -107.82 122.89 26.84
N GLY A 13 -107.15 122.89 25.68
CA GLY A 13 -106.72 121.65 25.00
C GLY A 13 -105.46 121.83 24.16
N PHE A 14 -104.86 120.75 23.64
CA PHE A 14 -103.68 120.82 22.76
C PHE A 14 -104.06 121.13 21.31
N ASP A 15 -103.21 121.88 20.59
CA ASP A 15 -103.41 122.15 19.16
C ASP A 15 -103.39 120.86 18.33
N LYS A 16 -104.54 120.52 17.74
CA LYS A 16 -104.76 119.29 16.98
C LYS A 16 -103.76 119.11 15.84
N LYS A 17 -103.35 120.20 15.16
CA LYS A 17 -102.38 120.12 14.05
C LYS A 17 -100.98 119.75 14.54
N SER A 18 -100.56 120.35 15.65
CA SER A 18 -99.27 120.05 16.30
C SER A 18 -99.22 118.61 16.83
N VAL A 19 -100.31 118.11 17.42
CA VAL A 19 -100.40 116.72 17.89
C VAL A 19 -100.38 115.72 16.73
N LEU A 20 -101.14 115.97 15.65
CA LEU A 20 -101.13 115.11 14.47
C LEU A 20 -99.78 115.09 13.77
N SER A 21 -99.12 116.24 13.59
CA SER A 21 -97.77 116.30 13.02
C SER A 21 -96.72 115.57 13.87
N TYR A 22 -96.85 115.62 15.20
CA TYR A 22 -96.00 114.83 16.09
C TYR A 22 -96.26 113.33 15.95
N ILE A 23 -97.53 112.91 15.85
CA ILE A 23 -97.90 111.52 15.61
C ILE A 23 -97.37 111.05 14.24
N ASP A 24 -97.48 111.88 13.20
CA ASP A 24 -97.00 111.56 11.86
C ASP A 24 -95.47 111.43 11.84
N THR A 25 -94.73 112.37 12.44
CA THR A 25 -93.26 112.28 12.57
C THR A 25 -92.81 111.13 13.47
N LEU A 26 -93.57 110.79 14.51
CA LEU A 26 -93.29 109.63 15.35
C LEU A 26 -93.52 108.32 14.59
N ASN A 27 -94.59 108.23 13.80
CA ASN A 27 -94.87 107.09 12.92
C ASN A 27 -93.81 106.96 11.82
N GLU A 28 -93.36 108.06 11.22
CA GLU A 28 -92.25 108.06 10.26
C GLU A 28 -90.95 107.58 10.90
N LYS A 29 -90.61 108.07 12.10
CA LYS A 29 -89.44 107.59 12.87
C LYS A 29 -89.57 106.12 13.24
N MET A 30 -90.76 105.66 13.61
CA MET A 30 -91.03 104.25 13.93
C MET A 30 -90.87 103.36 12.70
N ASN A 31 -91.47 103.74 11.57
CA ASN A 31 -91.35 103.00 10.31
C ASN A 31 -89.90 102.98 9.79
N ALA A 32 -89.18 104.09 9.92
CA ALA A 32 -87.76 104.16 9.56
C ALA A 32 -86.88 103.27 10.46
N ALA A 33 -87.17 103.23 11.77
CA ALA A 33 -86.48 102.35 12.70
C ALA A 33 -86.80 100.87 12.42
N GLU A 34 -88.07 100.55 12.15
CA GLU A 34 -88.51 99.20 11.77
C GLU A 34 -87.80 98.71 10.50
N ALA A 35 -87.74 99.56 9.46
CA ALA A 35 -86.99 99.26 8.24
C ALA A 35 -85.47 99.07 8.48
N ASP A 36 -84.84 99.87 9.35
CA ASP A 36 -83.43 99.68 9.71
C ASP A 36 -83.19 98.37 10.47
N TYR A 37 -84.08 98.02 11.40
CA TYR A 37 -84.00 96.75 12.13
C TYR A 37 -84.23 95.54 11.21
N GLU A 38 -85.19 95.61 10.29
CA GLU A 38 -85.41 94.55 9.29
C GLU A 38 -84.18 94.37 8.39
N ASN A 39 -83.57 95.46 7.94
CA ASN A 39 -82.35 95.40 7.13
C ASN A 39 -81.19 94.75 7.89
N ARG A 40 -80.95 95.16 9.15
CA ARG A 40 -79.92 94.55 9.99
C ARG A 40 -80.21 93.07 10.26
N LEU A 41 -81.46 92.71 10.54
CA LEU A 41 -81.85 91.32 10.76
C LEU A 41 -81.61 90.47 9.51
N ALA A 42 -81.90 91.00 8.33
CA ALA A 42 -81.61 90.34 7.06
C ALA A 42 -80.10 90.18 6.81
N GLU A 43 -79.29 91.20 7.11
CA GLU A 43 -77.82 91.12 7.03
C GLU A 43 -77.24 90.09 8.00
N TYR A 44 -77.68 90.09 9.26
CA TYR A 44 -77.27 89.10 10.26
C TYR A 44 -77.67 87.68 9.84
N SER A 45 -78.88 87.51 9.30
CA SER A 45 -79.34 86.20 8.81
C SER A 45 -78.46 85.70 7.67
N ARG A 46 -78.13 86.55 6.69
CA ARG A 46 -77.21 86.19 5.59
C ARG A 46 -75.79 85.87 6.09
N ALA A 47 -75.28 86.65 7.04
CA ALA A 47 -73.96 86.40 7.63
C ALA A 47 -73.92 85.07 8.40
N GLN A 48 -74.98 84.76 9.16
CA GLN A 48 -75.12 83.49 9.87
C GLN A 48 -75.20 82.31 8.91
N GLU A 49 -76.01 82.41 7.85
CA GLU A 49 -76.10 81.37 6.82
C GLU A 49 -74.74 81.10 6.15
N SER A 50 -74.00 82.17 5.83
CA SER A 50 -72.65 82.07 5.25
C SER A 50 -71.65 81.38 6.21
N GLN A 51 -71.68 81.75 7.49
CA GLN A 51 -70.83 81.11 8.51
C GLN A 51 -71.17 79.63 8.69
N VAL A 52 -72.46 79.27 8.77
CA VAL A 52 -72.90 77.87 8.86
C VAL A 52 -72.46 77.08 7.62
N ALA A 53 -72.58 77.66 6.42
CA ALA A 53 -72.10 77.02 5.20
C ALA A 53 -70.58 76.81 5.21
N HIS A 54 -69.82 77.78 5.74
CA HIS A 54 -68.37 77.65 5.90
C HIS A 54 -67.97 76.57 6.91
N ILE A 55 -68.63 76.52 8.06
CA ILE A 55 -68.41 75.47 9.09
C ILE A 55 -68.66 74.09 8.48
N LYS A 56 -69.78 73.90 7.77
CA LYS A 56 -70.08 72.62 7.10
C LYS A 56 -69.00 72.20 6.09
N ARG A 57 -68.41 73.16 5.37
CA ARG A 57 -67.30 72.87 4.44
C ARG A 57 -66.04 72.45 5.19
N LEU A 58 -65.69 73.11 6.30
CA LEU A 58 -64.55 72.74 7.12
C LEU A 58 -64.74 71.37 7.77
N GLU A 59 -65.94 71.07 8.28
CA GLU A 59 -66.26 69.75 8.83
C GLU A 59 -66.12 68.65 7.78
N ALA A 60 -66.60 68.89 6.54
CA ALA A 60 -66.42 67.96 5.43
C ALA A 60 -64.93 67.77 5.07
N GLN A 61 -64.14 68.84 5.06
CA GLN A 61 -62.71 68.75 4.79
C GLN A 61 -61.95 68.01 5.90
N LEU A 62 -62.30 68.23 7.17
CA LEU A 62 -61.72 67.51 8.30
C LEU A 62 -62.05 66.02 8.21
N ALA A 63 -63.32 65.67 7.95
CA ALA A 63 -63.73 64.28 7.77
C ALA A 63 -63.00 63.60 6.60
N GLU A 64 -62.77 64.31 5.49
CA GLU A 64 -61.99 63.79 4.36
C GLU A 64 -60.52 63.59 4.73
N GLN A 65 -59.91 64.53 5.45
CA GLN A 65 -58.52 64.41 5.90
C GLN A 65 -58.33 63.29 6.92
N ASP A 66 -59.24 63.14 7.87
CA ASP A 66 -59.22 62.04 8.84
C ASP A 66 -59.33 60.70 8.13
N GLY A 67 -60.22 60.57 7.14
CA GLY A 67 -60.31 59.37 6.31
C GLY A 67 -59.01 59.04 5.57
N LYS A 68 -58.32 60.05 5.01
CA LYS A 68 -57.01 59.87 4.38
C LYS A 68 -55.94 59.46 5.38
N LEU A 69 -55.92 60.05 6.58
CA LEU A 69 -54.97 59.71 7.64
C LEU A 69 -55.16 58.27 8.10
N THR A 70 -56.40 57.81 8.30
CA THR A 70 -56.68 56.42 8.64
C THR A 70 -56.22 55.46 7.54
N ALA A 71 -56.51 55.76 6.27
CA ALA A 71 -56.09 54.92 5.15
C ALA A 71 -54.55 54.82 5.04
N VAL A 72 -53.84 55.93 5.22
CA VAL A 72 -52.35 55.95 5.22
C VAL A 72 -51.80 55.18 6.42
N ALA A 73 -52.40 55.32 7.60
CA ALA A 73 -51.99 54.57 8.78
C ALA A 73 -52.15 53.04 8.59
N GLU A 74 -53.26 52.61 8.00
CA GLU A 74 -53.48 51.20 7.67
C GLU A 74 -52.49 50.67 6.62
N GLN A 75 -52.16 51.46 5.60
CA GLN A 75 -51.16 51.09 4.60
C GLN A 75 -49.77 50.97 5.21
N LEU A 76 -49.38 51.94 6.05
CA LEU A 76 -48.09 51.93 6.73
C LEU A 76 -47.95 50.69 7.64
N GLU A 77 -49.00 50.30 8.34
CA GLU A 77 -48.96 49.11 9.20
C GLU A 77 -48.83 47.82 8.37
N LYS A 78 -49.53 47.72 7.24
CA LYS A 78 -49.36 46.59 6.30
C LYS A 78 -47.94 46.51 5.75
N GLU A 79 -47.37 47.64 5.34
CA GLU A 79 -45.99 47.68 4.84
C GLU A 79 -44.99 47.30 5.93
N ARG A 80 -45.20 47.74 7.17
CA ARG A 80 -44.35 47.35 8.31
C ARG A 80 -44.40 45.86 8.58
N GLU A 81 -45.57 45.24 8.50
CA GLU A 81 -45.69 43.79 8.69
C GLU A 81 -44.99 43.02 7.56
N VAL A 82 -45.15 43.44 6.31
CA VAL A 82 -44.42 42.87 5.16
C VAL A 82 -42.91 43.03 5.34
N ALA A 83 -42.45 44.21 5.76
CA ALA A 83 -41.03 44.45 6.02
C ALA A 83 -40.50 43.56 7.15
N ARG A 84 -41.29 43.33 8.20
CA ARG A 84 -40.93 42.44 9.31
C ARG A 84 -40.81 40.99 8.83
N GLN A 85 -41.76 40.51 8.04
CA GLN A 85 -41.74 39.16 7.46
C GLN A 85 -40.54 38.98 6.51
N ALA A 86 -40.27 39.95 5.65
CA ALA A 86 -39.11 39.94 4.76
C ALA A 86 -37.80 39.89 5.56
N GLN A 87 -37.71 40.66 6.65
CA GLN A 87 -36.53 40.66 7.52
C GLN A 87 -36.30 39.30 8.18
N THR A 88 -37.35 38.64 8.67
CA THR A 88 -37.26 37.27 9.21
C THR A 88 -36.82 36.27 8.14
N MET A 89 -37.38 36.36 6.93
CA MET A 89 -36.98 35.48 5.83
C MET A 89 -35.51 35.66 5.43
N ILE A 90 -35.02 36.91 5.43
CA ILE A 90 -33.62 37.21 5.16
C ILE A 90 -32.72 36.58 6.24
N THR A 91 -33.08 36.69 7.52
CA THR A 91 -32.28 36.10 8.60
C THR A 91 -32.26 34.58 8.53
N ASP A 92 -33.40 33.95 8.19
CA ASP A 92 -33.48 32.49 8.06
C ASP A 92 -32.65 32.00 6.86
N LEU A 93 -32.72 32.70 5.73
CA LEU A 93 -31.93 32.38 4.54
C LEU A 93 -30.43 32.61 4.77
N ASP A 94 -30.04 33.62 5.55
CA ASP A 94 -28.63 33.83 5.89
C ASP A 94 -28.11 32.69 6.79
N ALA A 95 -28.89 32.27 7.78
CA ALA A 95 -28.55 31.13 8.63
C ALA A 95 -28.40 29.83 7.81
N GLN A 96 -29.32 29.56 6.88
CA GLN A 96 -29.23 28.40 5.98
C GLN A 96 -28.00 28.48 5.07
N ASN A 97 -27.68 29.66 4.53
CA ASN A 97 -26.48 29.85 3.71
C ASN A 97 -25.19 29.62 4.51
N GLN A 98 -25.14 30.04 5.77
CA GLN A 98 -24.00 29.79 6.64
C GLN A 98 -23.83 28.28 6.94
N ASP A 99 -24.93 27.58 7.21
CA ASP A 99 -24.88 26.12 7.44
C ASP A 99 -24.44 25.36 6.17
N LEU A 100 -25.00 25.71 5.00
CA LEU A 100 -24.61 25.11 3.72
C LEU A 100 -23.13 25.36 3.40
N LYS A 101 -22.61 26.57 3.64
CA LYS A 101 -21.18 26.87 3.47
C LYS A 101 -20.30 26.02 4.38
N LYS A 102 -20.73 25.79 5.63
CA LYS A 102 -20.01 24.92 6.56
C LYS A 102 -20.01 23.46 6.09
N GLN A 103 -21.18 22.93 5.70
CA GLN A 103 -21.30 21.58 5.17
C GLN A 103 -20.44 21.38 3.91
N LEU A 104 -20.39 22.39 3.02
CA LEU A 104 -19.55 22.35 1.83
C LEU A 104 -18.06 22.28 2.20
N SER A 105 -17.60 23.14 3.11
CA SER A 105 -16.21 23.14 3.60
C SER A 105 -15.83 21.81 4.27
N ASP A 106 -16.72 21.25 5.10
CA ASP A 106 -16.50 19.95 5.75
C ASP A 106 -16.43 18.82 4.71
N SER A 107 -17.29 18.85 3.69
CA SER A 107 -17.27 17.88 2.58
C SER A 107 -16.02 17.99 1.71
N GLU A 108 -15.53 19.21 1.43
CA GLU A 108 -14.30 19.43 0.69
C GLU A 108 -13.09 18.88 1.44
N ARG A 109 -13.05 19.08 2.75
CA ARG A 109 -12.01 18.52 3.62
C ARG A 109 -12.02 16.99 3.61
N GLU A 110 -13.20 16.37 3.74
CA GLU A 110 -13.33 14.91 3.69
C GLU A 110 -12.90 14.37 2.32
N LEU A 111 -13.30 15.02 1.22
CA LEU A 111 -12.89 14.64 -0.12
C LEU A 111 -11.36 14.67 -0.27
N GLN A 112 -10.69 15.69 0.26
CA GLN A 112 -9.23 15.79 0.24
C GLN A 112 -8.56 14.65 1.02
N ILE A 113 -9.10 14.27 2.18
CA ILE A 113 -8.63 13.12 2.97
C ILE A 113 -8.77 11.83 2.16
N GLN A 114 -9.91 11.63 1.49
CA GLN A 114 -10.14 10.43 0.68
C GLN A 114 -9.23 10.36 -0.55
N ILE A 115 -8.96 11.50 -1.21
CA ILE A 115 -8.00 11.57 -2.31
C ILE A 115 -6.60 11.14 -1.84
N GLU A 116 -6.14 11.66 -0.71
CA GLU A 116 -4.81 11.30 -0.18
C GLU A 116 -4.76 9.82 0.23
N ARG A 117 -5.83 9.30 0.84
CA ARG A 117 -5.94 7.87 1.16
C ARG A 117 -5.92 6.99 -0.09
N SER A 118 -6.62 7.40 -1.15
CA SER A 118 -6.62 6.72 -2.44
C SER A 118 -5.22 6.70 -3.05
N ARG A 119 -4.49 7.83 -2.98
CA ARG A 119 -3.11 7.91 -3.44
C ARG A 119 -2.18 6.97 -2.66
N GLN A 120 -2.30 6.92 -1.34
CA GLN A 120 -1.54 5.99 -0.51
C GLN A 120 -1.84 4.52 -0.82
N LEU A 121 -3.11 4.19 -1.07
CA LEU A 121 -3.52 2.84 -1.48
C LEU A 121 -2.94 2.49 -2.86
N GLN A 122 -2.97 3.42 -3.80
CA GLN A 122 -2.37 3.24 -5.12
C GLN A 122 -0.86 2.93 -5.01
N PHE A 123 -0.11 3.72 -4.22
CA PHE A 123 1.31 3.43 -3.97
C PHE A 123 1.54 2.04 -3.35
N LYS A 124 0.67 1.60 -2.43
CA LYS A 124 0.75 0.26 -1.85
C LYS A 124 0.50 -0.83 -2.89
N VAL A 125 -0.48 -0.65 -3.77
CA VAL A 125 -0.79 -1.59 -4.85
C VAL A 125 0.39 -1.69 -5.82
N GLU A 126 0.94 -0.56 -6.26
CA GLU A 126 2.11 -0.52 -7.15
C GLU A 126 3.34 -1.19 -6.50
N SER A 127 3.55 -0.95 -5.20
CA SER A 127 4.64 -1.60 -4.44
C SER A 127 4.47 -3.12 -4.35
N LEU A 128 3.25 -3.60 -4.12
CA LEU A 128 2.95 -5.03 -4.07
C LEU A 128 3.06 -5.68 -5.44
N ASP A 129 2.59 -5.02 -6.51
CA ASP A 129 2.74 -5.49 -7.89
C ASP A 129 4.22 -5.63 -8.28
N TYR A 130 5.03 -4.61 -7.95
CA TYR A 130 6.49 -4.67 -8.17
C TYR A 130 7.13 -5.86 -7.41
N LYS A 131 6.77 -6.06 -6.14
CA LYS A 131 7.26 -7.20 -5.35
C LYS A 131 6.82 -8.52 -5.95
N SER A 132 5.57 -8.66 -6.37
CA SER A 132 5.04 -9.88 -7.00
C SER A 132 5.84 -10.23 -8.25
N LYS A 133 6.03 -9.27 -9.15
CA LYS A 133 6.84 -9.46 -10.37
C LYS A 133 8.27 -9.90 -10.06
N LYS A 134 8.89 -9.32 -9.01
CA LYS A 134 10.22 -9.73 -8.57
C LYS A 134 10.24 -11.15 -7.99
N TYR A 135 9.22 -11.54 -7.24
CA TYR A 135 9.09 -12.91 -6.74
C TYR A 135 8.90 -13.92 -7.88
N ASP A 136 8.08 -13.59 -8.88
CA ASP A 136 7.87 -14.44 -10.06
C ASP A 136 9.17 -14.58 -10.88
N GLU A 137 9.92 -13.49 -11.07
CA GLU A 137 11.22 -13.49 -11.76
C GLU A 137 12.25 -14.37 -11.03
N VAL A 138 12.39 -14.19 -9.70
CA VAL A 138 13.32 -14.99 -8.88
C VAL A 138 12.90 -16.45 -8.86
N SER A 139 11.59 -16.73 -8.79
CA SER A 139 11.06 -18.10 -8.80
C SER A 139 11.33 -18.78 -10.15
N GLY A 140 11.23 -18.05 -11.26
CA GLY A 140 11.65 -18.52 -12.59
C GLY A 140 13.15 -18.88 -12.63
N GLN A 141 14.01 -17.96 -12.16
CA GLN A 141 15.46 -18.19 -12.12
C GLN A 141 15.85 -19.39 -11.25
N ILE A 142 15.20 -19.57 -10.10
CA ILE A 142 15.42 -20.75 -9.23
C ILE A 142 14.97 -22.02 -9.96
N GLY A 143 13.81 -21.99 -10.63
CA GLY A 143 13.31 -23.12 -11.43
C GLY A 143 14.30 -23.53 -12.51
N ASP A 144 14.83 -22.56 -13.26
CA ASP A 144 15.83 -22.80 -14.30
C ASP A 144 17.14 -23.37 -13.73
N ALA A 145 17.65 -22.78 -12.64
CA ALA A 145 18.84 -23.26 -11.95
C ALA A 145 18.67 -24.69 -11.41
N MET A 146 17.48 -25.04 -10.89
CA MET A 146 17.18 -26.40 -10.45
C MET A 146 17.16 -27.39 -11.60
N ILE A 147 16.61 -27.01 -12.76
CA ILE A 147 16.61 -27.87 -13.97
C ILE A 147 18.04 -28.06 -14.46
N GLU A 148 18.84 -26.99 -14.53
CA GLU A 148 20.24 -27.06 -14.95
C GLU A 148 21.08 -27.92 -14.00
N ALA A 149 20.96 -27.70 -12.68
CA ALA A 149 21.64 -28.50 -11.68
C ALA A 149 21.26 -29.99 -11.77
N ARG A 150 19.98 -30.29 -12.02
CA ARG A 150 19.52 -31.68 -12.22
C ARG A 150 20.11 -32.30 -13.48
N ARG A 151 20.12 -31.59 -14.61
CA ARG A 151 20.74 -32.06 -15.86
C ARG A 151 22.23 -32.32 -15.68
N ASN A 152 22.94 -31.42 -15.00
CA ASN A 152 24.36 -31.57 -14.73
C ASN A 152 24.62 -32.77 -13.81
N ALA A 153 23.83 -32.95 -12.74
CA ALA A 153 23.92 -34.12 -11.88
C ALA A 153 23.65 -35.43 -12.65
N ASP A 154 22.61 -35.48 -13.49
CA ASP A 154 22.30 -36.63 -14.32
C ASP A 154 23.45 -36.94 -15.30
N GLN A 155 24.07 -35.91 -15.88
CA GLN A 155 25.25 -36.05 -16.74
C GLN A 155 26.45 -36.61 -15.98
N ILE A 156 26.79 -36.04 -14.81
CA ILE A 156 27.88 -36.52 -13.95
C ILE A 156 27.65 -37.99 -13.58
N ILE A 157 26.42 -38.37 -13.22
CA ILE A 157 26.07 -39.76 -12.89
C ILE A 157 26.26 -40.66 -14.12
N SER A 158 25.85 -40.22 -15.30
CA SER A 158 26.00 -40.97 -16.54
C SER A 158 27.48 -41.16 -16.93
N GLU A 159 28.28 -40.11 -16.83
CA GLU A 159 29.73 -40.14 -17.10
C GLU A 159 30.45 -41.05 -16.09
N ALA A 160 30.14 -40.93 -14.80
CA ALA A 160 30.70 -41.78 -13.76
C ALA A 160 30.36 -43.26 -13.99
N ARG A 161 29.11 -43.58 -14.38
CA ARG A 161 28.70 -44.95 -14.74
C ARG A 161 29.46 -45.48 -15.95
N THR A 162 29.66 -44.64 -16.96
CA THR A 162 30.39 -45.01 -18.19
C THR A 162 31.86 -45.28 -17.87
N SER A 163 32.50 -44.40 -17.11
CA SER A 163 33.89 -44.55 -16.68
C SER A 163 34.08 -45.78 -15.78
N ALA A 164 33.16 -46.03 -14.84
CA ALA A 164 33.18 -47.24 -14.03
C ALA A 164 33.03 -48.51 -14.89
N ALA A 165 32.15 -48.51 -15.88
CA ALA A 165 32.00 -49.63 -16.80
C ALA A 165 33.27 -49.88 -17.65
N GLN A 166 33.93 -48.81 -18.10
CA GLN A 166 35.21 -48.89 -18.80
C GLN A 166 36.31 -49.46 -17.91
N ILE A 167 36.46 -48.98 -16.67
CA ILE A 167 37.43 -49.49 -15.70
C ILE A 167 37.21 -50.99 -15.44
N VAL A 168 35.96 -51.42 -15.26
CA VAL A 168 35.63 -52.85 -15.07
C VAL A 168 35.97 -53.67 -16.32
N ALA A 169 35.73 -53.14 -17.52
CA ALA A 169 36.07 -53.81 -18.76
C ALA A 169 37.59 -53.93 -18.96
N GLU A 170 38.34 -52.86 -18.70
CA GLU A 170 39.80 -52.84 -18.75
C GLU A 170 40.41 -53.80 -17.72
N ALA A 171 39.91 -53.79 -16.47
CA ALA A 171 40.35 -54.71 -15.43
C ALA A 171 40.10 -56.17 -15.84
N ARG A 172 38.94 -56.48 -16.46
CA ARG A 172 38.65 -57.81 -17.00
C ARG A 172 39.60 -58.20 -18.12
N HIS A 173 39.89 -57.28 -19.05
CA HIS A 173 40.81 -57.52 -20.15
C HIS A 173 42.24 -57.77 -19.64
N GLN A 174 42.71 -56.97 -18.69
CA GLN A 174 44.00 -57.18 -18.02
C GLN A 174 44.04 -58.52 -17.29
N MET A 175 42.99 -58.90 -16.56
CA MET A 175 42.88 -60.21 -15.91
C MET A 175 42.94 -61.36 -16.92
N GLN A 176 42.28 -61.23 -18.07
CA GLN A 176 42.34 -62.23 -19.14
C GLN A 176 43.75 -62.34 -19.72
N GLY A 177 44.41 -61.21 -19.97
CA GLY A 177 45.81 -61.15 -20.39
C GLY A 177 46.72 -61.84 -19.37
N PHE A 178 46.62 -61.46 -18.10
CA PHE A 178 47.37 -62.08 -17.00
C PHE A 178 47.11 -63.58 -16.89
N HIS A 179 45.86 -64.04 -17.05
CA HIS A 179 45.55 -65.47 -17.02
C HIS A 179 46.20 -66.22 -18.20
N SER A 180 46.24 -65.60 -19.38
CA SER A 180 46.92 -66.17 -20.55
C SER A 180 48.44 -66.27 -20.35
N GLU A 181 49.06 -65.22 -19.80
CA GLU A 181 50.49 -65.19 -19.47
C GLU A 181 50.82 -66.22 -18.39
N LEU A 182 50.02 -66.31 -17.33
CA LEU A 182 50.18 -67.31 -16.27
C LEU A 182 50.05 -68.74 -16.82
N SER A 183 49.13 -68.96 -17.75
CA SER A 183 48.97 -70.27 -18.42
C SER A 183 50.19 -70.60 -19.28
N SER A 184 50.74 -69.62 -20.03
CA SER A 184 51.99 -69.80 -20.78
C SER A 184 53.14 -70.13 -19.84
N PHE A 185 53.31 -69.34 -18.78
CA PHE A 185 54.35 -69.54 -17.76
C PHE A 185 54.26 -70.92 -17.11
N LYS A 186 53.05 -71.38 -16.77
CA LYS A 186 52.84 -72.74 -16.25
C LYS A 186 53.25 -73.81 -17.27
N GLY A 187 52.94 -73.59 -18.55
CA GLY A 187 53.40 -74.44 -19.64
C GLY A 187 54.92 -74.49 -19.74
N ASP A 188 55.58 -73.33 -19.69
CA ASP A 188 57.04 -73.21 -19.74
C ASP A 188 57.70 -73.84 -18.51
N ALA A 189 57.15 -73.64 -17.31
CA ALA A 189 57.60 -74.31 -16.08
C ALA A 189 57.49 -75.84 -16.18
N SER A 190 56.40 -76.35 -16.78
CA SER A 190 56.26 -77.80 -17.02
C SER A 190 57.29 -78.31 -18.05
N ARG A 191 57.60 -77.54 -19.09
CA ARG A 191 58.66 -77.89 -20.06
C ARG A 191 60.03 -77.87 -19.41
N LEU A 192 60.32 -76.87 -18.58
CA LEU A 192 61.54 -76.78 -17.79
C LEU A 192 61.68 -77.97 -16.85
N ARG A 193 60.62 -78.34 -16.12
CA ARG A 193 60.61 -79.53 -15.26
C ARG A 193 60.94 -80.79 -16.05
N LYS A 194 60.30 -80.98 -17.21
CA LYS A 194 60.57 -82.12 -18.08
C LYS A 194 62.02 -82.13 -18.58
N SER A 195 62.55 -80.97 -18.96
CA SER A 195 63.96 -80.82 -19.34
C SER A 195 64.91 -81.15 -18.20
N ILE A 196 64.60 -80.74 -16.96
CA ILE A 196 65.37 -81.12 -15.77
C ILE A 196 65.29 -82.63 -15.52
N GLU A 197 64.10 -83.24 -15.64
CA GLU A 197 63.93 -84.70 -15.55
C GLU A 197 64.77 -85.43 -16.60
N GLU A 198 64.79 -84.95 -17.85
CA GLU A 198 65.62 -85.48 -18.94
C GLU A 198 67.12 -85.29 -18.67
N ILE A 199 67.55 -84.12 -18.18
CA ILE A 199 68.95 -83.86 -17.79
C ILE A 199 69.36 -84.77 -16.65
N LEU A 200 68.54 -84.91 -15.60
CA LEU A 200 68.81 -85.79 -14.47
C LEU A 200 68.90 -87.25 -14.91
N PHE A 201 68.06 -87.68 -15.86
CA PHE A 201 68.14 -89.01 -16.47
C PHE A 201 69.49 -89.21 -17.19
N VAL A 202 69.91 -88.26 -18.04
CA VAL A 202 71.20 -88.31 -18.73
C VAL A 202 72.38 -88.22 -17.76
N LEU A 203 72.25 -87.45 -16.68
CA LEU A 203 73.27 -87.33 -15.65
C LEU A 203 73.42 -88.65 -14.88
N ASN A 204 72.30 -89.31 -14.55
CA ASN A 204 72.28 -90.62 -13.91
C ASN A 204 72.91 -91.69 -14.82
N ASP A 205 72.52 -91.72 -16.10
CA ASP A 205 73.14 -92.59 -17.12
C ASP A 205 74.65 -92.36 -17.27
N ARG A 206 75.10 -91.09 -17.25
CA ARG A 206 76.53 -90.76 -17.25
C ARG A 206 77.25 -91.17 -15.97
N VAL A 207 76.60 -91.06 -14.80
CA VAL A 207 77.16 -91.55 -13.53
C VAL A 207 77.30 -93.06 -13.58
N ASP A 208 76.32 -93.78 -14.13
CA ASP A 208 76.41 -95.23 -14.34
C ASP A 208 77.56 -95.59 -15.30
N VAL A 209 77.72 -94.85 -16.41
CA VAL A 209 78.86 -95.02 -17.31
C VAL A 209 80.19 -94.70 -16.61
N MET A 210 80.26 -93.65 -15.78
CA MET A 210 81.47 -93.35 -15.01
C MET A 210 81.77 -94.44 -13.98
N GLN A 211 80.77 -94.97 -13.27
CA GLN A 211 80.92 -96.10 -12.37
C GLN A 211 81.42 -97.34 -13.12
N GLU A 212 80.93 -97.59 -14.33
CA GLU A 212 81.42 -98.67 -15.18
C GLU A 212 82.86 -98.43 -15.69
N ILE A 213 83.23 -97.20 -16.04
CA ILE A 213 84.62 -96.85 -16.38
C ILE A 213 85.54 -97.01 -15.18
N VAL A 214 85.14 -96.55 -13.99
CA VAL A 214 85.88 -96.76 -12.73
C VAL A 214 86.09 -98.24 -12.49
N ARG A 215 85.04 -99.06 -12.64
CA ARG A 215 85.10 -100.51 -12.52
C ARG A 215 86.01 -101.17 -13.57
N GLN A 216 86.08 -100.62 -14.79
CA GLN A 216 87.01 -101.07 -15.84
C GLN A 216 88.47 -100.66 -15.59
N VAL A 217 88.69 -99.49 -14.99
CA VAL A 217 90.00 -99.02 -14.54
C VAL A 217 90.50 -99.86 -13.37
N GLU A 218 89.66 -100.10 -12.36
CA GLU A 218 89.95 -101.04 -11.26
C GLU A 218 90.32 -102.44 -11.79
N LYS A 219 89.63 -102.93 -12.82
CA LYS A 219 89.96 -104.20 -13.49
C LYS A 219 91.26 -104.19 -14.29
N ARG A 220 91.76 -103.03 -14.73
CA ARG A 220 93.00 -102.89 -15.52
C ARG A 220 94.24 -102.68 -14.66
N PHE A 221 94.09 -102.36 -13.38
CA PHE A 221 95.19 -102.11 -12.46
C PHE A 221 95.56 -103.29 -11.56
N ASP A 222 94.95 -104.46 -11.74
CA ASP A 222 95.20 -105.63 -10.89
C ASP A 222 95.82 -106.80 -11.69
N THR A 223 97.08 -106.65 -12.13
CA THR A 223 98.07 -107.75 -12.25
C THR A 223 99.49 -107.27 -12.66
N ASP A 224 100.43 -107.47 -11.72
CA ASP A 224 101.90 -107.65 -11.83
C ASP A 224 102.82 -106.52 -12.32
N ALA A 225 103.41 -105.79 -11.35
CA ALA A 225 104.75 -106.06 -10.78
C ALA A 225 105.66 -104.81 -10.58
N ILE A 226 106.42 -104.86 -9.47
CA ILE A 226 107.66 -104.12 -9.13
C ILE A 226 107.51 -102.90 -8.17
N ARG A 227 107.53 -103.26 -6.87
CA ARG A 227 108.29 -102.73 -5.73
C ARG A 227 109.18 -101.47 -5.97
N LEU A 228 108.92 -100.40 -5.23
CA LEU A 228 109.95 -99.46 -4.73
C LEU A 228 109.45 -98.72 -3.47
N ASP A 229 110.25 -98.85 -2.42
CA ASP A 229 110.12 -98.22 -1.10
C ASP A 229 110.77 -96.83 -1.16
N TYR A 230 110.04 -95.76 -0.79
CA TYR A 230 110.56 -94.50 -0.26
C TYR A 230 109.44 -93.67 0.39
N THR A 231 109.42 -93.68 1.71
CA THR A 231 109.28 -92.56 2.68
C THR A 231 108.33 -91.37 2.43
N THR A 232 107.74 -90.98 3.57
CA THR A 232 107.36 -89.65 4.12
C THR A 232 105.90 -89.17 4.04
N ASP A 233 105.38 -88.99 5.27
CA ASP A 233 104.37 -88.04 5.76
C ASP A 233 102.91 -88.19 5.32
N GLU A 234 102.18 -89.03 6.06
CA GLU A 234 100.76 -88.76 6.35
C GLU A 234 100.60 -88.47 7.84
N SER A 235 100.55 -87.17 8.12
CA SER A 235 99.94 -86.57 9.28
C SER A 235 98.48 -87.02 9.41
N GLU A 236 98.15 -87.53 10.59
CA GLU A 236 96.81 -87.88 11.06
C GLU A 236 95.76 -86.77 10.88
N PRO A 237 94.47 -87.16 10.77
CA PRO A 237 93.37 -86.28 10.42
C PRO A 237 93.01 -85.33 11.57
N PHE A 238 92.90 -84.05 11.23
CA PHE A 238 92.30 -83.07 12.14
C PHE A 238 90.78 -83.28 12.18
N THR A 239 90.29 -83.81 13.30
CA THR A 239 88.94 -83.57 13.81
C THR A 239 88.92 -82.27 14.61
N LEU A 240 88.04 -81.33 14.28
CA LEU A 240 87.53 -80.27 15.17
C LEU A 240 86.39 -79.50 14.44
N PRO A 241 85.48 -78.84 15.17
CA PRO A 241 84.09 -79.29 15.29
C PRO A 241 83.08 -78.14 15.09
N ASP A 242 81.83 -78.45 15.40
CA ASP A 242 80.70 -77.56 15.70
C ASP A 242 81.07 -76.09 15.93
N ASP A 243 80.44 -75.22 15.14
CA ASP A 243 80.13 -73.87 15.59
C ASP A 243 78.66 -73.55 15.35
N GLU A 244 78.03 -73.30 16.49
CA GLU A 244 76.73 -72.70 16.69
C GLU A 244 76.69 -71.28 16.10
N ALA A 245 75.66 -70.99 15.32
CA ALA A 245 74.95 -69.71 15.34
C ALA A 245 73.60 -69.95 14.63
N GLY A 246 72.44 -69.94 15.27
CA GLY A 246 72.07 -69.05 16.37
C GLY A 246 71.31 -67.87 15.80
N TYR A 247 69.99 -68.04 15.70
CA TYR A 247 68.92 -67.06 15.89
C TYR A 247 69.30 -65.58 16.03
N LEU A 248 68.67 -64.72 15.23
CA LEU A 248 67.94 -63.49 15.59
C LEU A 248 67.14 -63.11 14.33
N GLY A 249 65.81 -63.04 14.28
CA GLY A 249 64.91 -62.49 15.28
C GLY A 249 64.41 -61.14 14.76
N GLY A 250 63.18 -61.09 14.24
CA GLY A 250 62.53 -59.88 13.76
C GLY A 250 61.04 -60.12 13.49
N GLN A 251 60.26 -60.28 14.56
CA GLN A 251 58.81 -60.38 14.55
C GLN A 251 58.17 -59.01 14.84
N THR A 252 57.08 -58.76 14.11
CA THR A 252 55.79 -58.14 14.51
C THR A 252 55.69 -56.71 15.04
N ASP A 253 54.74 -56.00 14.41
CA ASP A 253 53.70 -55.11 14.95
C ASP A 253 54.05 -54.16 16.10
N GLU A 254 53.85 -52.87 15.84
CA GLU A 254 53.33 -51.96 16.86
C GLU A 254 52.36 -50.94 16.25
N ASN A 255 51.10 -51.04 16.67
CA ASN A 255 50.15 -49.95 16.76
C ASN A 255 50.81 -48.75 17.46
N VAL A 256 50.81 -47.56 16.84
CA VAL A 256 50.75 -46.31 17.58
C VAL A 256 49.84 -45.32 16.86
N ALA A 257 48.88 -44.83 17.64
CA ALA A 257 47.90 -43.81 17.33
C ALA A 257 48.49 -42.50 16.80
N ASN A 258 47.81 -41.93 15.80
CA ASN A 258 47.21 -40.57 15.83
C ASN A 258 46.33 -40.36 14.61
#